data_AF-A0A8S8XRY2-F1
#
_entry.id   AF-A0A8S8XRY2-F1
#
_cell.length_a   1.000
_cell.length_b   1.000
_cell.length_c   1.000
_cell.angle_alpha   90.00
_cell.angle_beta   90.00
_cell.angle_gamma   90.00
#
_symmetry.space_group_name_H-M   'P 1'
#
loop_
_entity.id
_entity.type
_entity.pdbx_description
1 polymer ?
#
loop_
_entity_poly.entity_id
_entity_poly.type
_entity_poly.pdbx_seq_one_letter_code
_entity_poly.pdbx_strand_id
1 'polypeptide(L)'
;MVSLEEMRKQYDISGLDRNDLLESPTEMFRNWFEKIEEYDTLEPNAMTLATASNSGKPTSRIVLLKEYDEKDSFFTPTMKARKEFKLNQILMDL
;
A
#
# COMPACT_ATOMS: atom_id res chain seq x y z
N MET A 1 -1.30 9.32 35.97
CA MET A 1 -1.37 8.41 34.81
C MET A 1 -2.32 9.04 33.82
N VAL A 2 -1.92 9.23 32.57
CA VAL A 2 -2.78 9.81 31.53
C VAL A 2 -3.47 8.66 30.81
N SER A 3 -4.80 8.64 30.76
CA SER A 3 -5.56 7.68 29.93
C SER A 3 -5.50 8.15 28.48
N LEU A 4 -5.23 7.21 27.56
CA LEU A 4 -5.22 7.47 26.11
C LEU A 4 -6.54 7.03 25.45
N GLU A 5 -7.55 6.65 26.24
CA GLU A 5 -8.84 6.16 25.73
C GLU A 5 -9.55 7.21 24.84
N GLU A 6 -9.43 8.49 25.20
CA GLU A 6 -9.99 9.61 24.44
C GLU A 6 -9.28 9.85 23.10
N MET A 7 -8.10 9.26 22.86
CA MET A 7 -7.40 9.31 21.56
C MET A 7 -7.92 8.28 20.57
N ARG A 8 -8.78 7.32 20.98
CA ARG A 8 -9.41 6.39 20.04
C ARG A 8 -10.36 7.15 19.14
N LYS A 9 -9.92 7.42 17.91
CA LYS A 9 -10.81 7.81 16.83
C LYS A 9 -11.71 6.63 16.50
N GLN A 10 -13.02 6.86 16.59
CA GLN A 10 -14.01 5.93 16.08
C GLN A 10 -14.08 6.14 14.56
N TYR A 11 -13.56 5.18 13.81
CA TYR A 11 -13.59 5.20 12.35
C TYR A 11 -14.97 4.71 11.90
N ASP A 12 -16.00 5.55 12.08
CA ASP A 12 -17.34 5.33 11.52
C ASP A 12 -17.31 5.70 10.03
N ILE A 13 -16.63 4.85 9.27
CA ILE A 13 -16.57 4.92 7.81
C ILE A 13 -17.59 3.89 7.32
N SER A 14 -18.41 4.26 6.33
CA SER A 14 -19.32 3.32 5.66
C SER A 14 -18.60 1.98 5.43
N GLY A 15 -19.16 0.90 5.97
CA GLY A 15 -18.57 -0.43 5.87
C GLY A 15 -18.44 -0.89 4.41
N LEU A 16 -17.60 -1.89 4.19
CA LEU A 16 -17.48 -2.56 2.90
C LEU A 16 -18.32 -3.85 2.91
N ASP A 17 -19.37 -3.92 2.09
CA ASP A 17 -20.15 -5.14 1.91
C ASP A 17 -19.54 -6.01 0.81
N ARG A 18 -19.80 -7.32 0.83
CA ARG A 18 -19.35 -8.22 -0.23
C ARG A 18 -19.94 -7.86 -1.59
N ASN A 19 -21.15 -7.31 -1.60
CA ASN A 19 -21.82 -6.86 -2.81
C ASN A 19 -21.16 -5.61 -3.43
N ASP A 20 -20.32 -4.90 -2.68
CA ASP A 20 -19.57 -3.76 -3.19
C ASP A 20 -18.27 -4.19 -3.91
N LEU A 21 -17.86 -5.46 -3.77
CA LEU A 21 -16.61 -5.97 -4.34
C LEU A 21 -16.71 -6.18 -5.85
N LEU A 22 -15.76 -5.60 -6.58
CA LEU A 22 -15.54 -5.93 -8.00
C LEU A 22 -14.80 -7.27 -8.13
N GLU A 23 -15.00 -7.94 -9.27
CA GLU A 23 -14.28 -9.20 -9.58
C GLU A 23 -12.78 -8.96 -9.74
N SER A 24 -12.39 -7.83 -10.34
CA SER A 24 -10.99 -7.43 -10.53
C SER A 24 -10.48 -6.66 -9.31
N PRO A 25 -9.46 -7.18 -8.59
CA PRO A 25 -8.85 -6.47 -7.47
C PRO A 25 -8.22 -5.14 -7.88
N THR A 26 -7.65 -5.08 -9.09
CA THR A 26 -7.06 -3.85 -9.63
C THR A 26 -8.13 -2.80 -9.95
N GLU A 27 -9.29 -3.21 -10.49
CA GLU A 27 -10.41 -2.28 -10.67
C GLU A 27 -10.96 -1.78 -9.33
N MET A 28 -11.00 -2.66 -8.32
CA MET A 28 -11.40 -2.25 -6.97
C MET A 28 -10.44 -1.21 -6.38
N PHE A 29 -9.14 -1.45 -6.52
CA PHE A 29 -8.11 -0.49 -6.12
C PHE A 29 -8.27 0.84 -6.85
N ARG A 30 -8.45 0.82 -8.18
CA ARG A 30 -8.70 2.03 -8.98
C ARG A 30 -9.89 2.81 -8.44
N ASN A 31 -11.02 2.15 -8.21
CA ASN A 31 -12.23 2.77 -7.69
C ASN A 31 -12.00 3.45 -6.33
N TRP A 32 -11.23 2.85 -5.44
CA TRP A 32 -10.88 3.47 -4.16
C TRP A 32 -9.89 4.62 -4.31
N PHE A 33 -8.90 4.46 -5.18
CA PHE A 33 -7.87 5.46 -5.41
C PHE A 33 -8.45 6.73 -6.05
N GLU A 34 -9.31 6.60 -7.06
CA GLU A 34 -10.00 7.72 -7.71
C GLU A 34 -10.94 8.45 -6.74
N LYS A 35 -11.63 7.72 -5.84
CA LYS A 35 -12.43 8.36 -4.78
C LYS A 35 -11.60 9.20 -3.83
N ILE A 36 -10.35 8.83 -3.56
CA ILE A 36 -9.47 9.60 -2.67
C ILE A 36 -9.08 10.95 -3.30
N GLU A 37 -9.06 11.08 -4.63
CA GLU A 37 -8.81 12.35 -5.32
C GLU A 37 -9.86 13.42 -5.01
N GLU A 38 -11.06 13.02 -4.59
CA GLU A 38 -12.12 13.93 -4.15
C GLU A 38 -11.88 14.53 -2.76
N TYR A 39 -10.88 14.02 -2.01
CA TYR A 39 -10.53 14.47 -0.67
C TYR A 39 -9.17 15.14 -0.65
N ASP A 40 -8.97 16.12 0.25
CA ASP A 40 -7.68 16.79 0.47
C ASP A 40 -6.72 15.88 1.25
N THR A 41 -6.31 14.79 0.60
CA THR A 41 -5.44 13.76 1.18
C THR A 41 -3.99 14.05 0.80
N LEU A 42 -3.10 14.12 1.81
CA LEU A 42 -1.68 14.26 1.58
C LEU A 42 -1.08 12.95 1.06
N GLU A 43 -0.42 13.01 -0.10
CA GLU A 43 0.31 11.88 -0.72
C GLU A 43 -0.50 10.57 -0.82
N PRO A 44 -1.64 10.54 -1.52
CA PRO A 44 -2.50 9.34 -1.60
C PRO A 44 -1.81 8.13 -2.25
N ASN A 45 -0.71 8.35 -2.97
CA ASN A 45 0.12 7.31 -3.55
C ASN A 45 1.26 6.84 -2.63
N ALA A 46 1.38 7.35 -1.41
CA ALA A 46 2.35 6.86 -0.43
C ALA A 46 1.88 5.51 0.16
N MET A 47 2.79 4.53 0.18
CA MET A 47 2.52 3.18 0.66
C MET A 47 3.65 2.70 1.59
N THR A 48 3.32 1.83 2.54
CA THR A 48 4.34 1.10 3.32
C THR A 48 4.68 -0.21 2.62
N LEU A 49 5.91 -0.33 2.12
CA LEU A 49 6.43 -1.58 1.57
C LEU A 49 7.11 -2.38 2.66
N ALA A 50 6.55 -3.55 2.97
CA ALA A 50 7.16 -4.54 3.86
C ALA A 50 7.86 -5.63 3.04
N THR A 51 9.09 -5.95 3.41
CA THR A 51 9.87 -7.06 2.83
C THR A 51 10.46 -7.89 3.97
N ALA A 52 10.67 -9.18 3.74
CA ALA A 52 11.37 -10.05 4.69
C ALA A 52 12.62 -10.65 4.04
N SER A 53 13.70 -10.76 4.82
CA SER A 53 14.85 -11.57 4.42
C SER A 53 14.50 -13.06 4.41
N ASN A 54 15.37 -13.89 3.87
CA ASN A 54 15.21 -15.36 3.90
C ASN A 54 15.17 -15.93 5.32
N SER A 55 15.73 -15.20 6.29
CA SER A 55 15.63 -15.52 7.71
C SER A 55 14.33 -15.04 8.37
N GLY A 56 13.40 -14.49 7.60
CA GLY A 56 12.10 -14.03 8.07
C GLY A 56 12.13 -12.69 8.83
N LYS A 57 13.24 -11.94 8.79
CA LYS A 57 13.34 -10.65 9.46
C LYS A 57 12.63 -9.57 8.63
N PRO A 58 11.51 -8.99 9.10
CA PRO A 58 10.78 -7.99 8.34
C PRO A 58 11.47 -6.62 8.40
N THR A 59 11.33 -5.86 7.32
CA THR A 59 11.72 -4.45 7.21
C THR A 59 10.63 -3.71 6.47
N SER A 60 10.32 -2.48 6.90
CA SER A 60 9.30 -1.63 6.27
C SER A 60 9.85 -0.26 5.93
N ARG A 61 9.42 0.31 4.80
CA ARG A 61 9.75 1.68 4.39
C ARG A 61 8.59 2.32 3.64
N ILE A 62 8.52 3.66 3.68
CA ILE A 62 7.59 4.42 2.84
C ILE A 62 8.14 4.46 1.40
N VAL A 63 7.27 4.20 0.44
CA VAL A 63 7.53 4.30 -1.00
C VAL A 63 6.38 5.03 -1.68
N LEU A 64 6.65 5.66 -2.81
CA LEU A 64 5.60 6.25 -3.65
C LEU A 64 5.23 5.28 -4.77
N LEU A 65 3.95 4.96 -4.88
CA LEU A 65 3.39 4.26 -6.03
C LEU A 65 3.45 5.18 -7.25
N LYS A 66 4.01 4.67 -8.34
CA LYS A 66 4.13 5.40 -9.61
C LYS A 66 3.10 4.97 -10.62
N GLU A 67 2.95 3.66 -10.80
CA GLU A 67 2.12 3.05 -11.84
C GLU A 67 1.54 1.75 -11.27
N TYR A 68 0.37 1.37 -11.78
CA TYR A 68 -0.21 0.04 -11.61
C TYR A 68 -0.82 -0.41 -12.95
N ASP A 69 -0.90 -1.71 -13.20
CA ASP A 69 -1.44 -2.27 -14.44
C ASP A 69 -2.58 -3.26 -14.22
N GLU A 70 -3.29 -3.59 -15.31
CA GLU A 70 -4.41 -4.55 -15.34
C GLU A 70 -3.97 -6.00 -15.06
N LYS A 71 -2.67 -6.25 -14.87
CA LYS A 71 -2.11 -7.57 -14.53
C LYS A 71 -1.74 -7.63 -13.04
N ASP A 72 -2.43 -6.84 -12.22
CA ASP A 72 -2.26 -6.77 -10.76
C ASP A 72 -0.84 -6.40 -10.31
N SER A 73 -0.07 -5.67 -11.15
CA SER A 73 1.29 -5.25 -10.82
C SER A 73 1.34 -3.79 -10.36
N PHE A 74 1.98 -3.54 -9.21
CA PHE A 74 2.23 -2.20 -8.66
C PHE A 74 3.71 -1.83 -8.81
N PHE A 75 4.00 -0.62 -9.28
CA PHE A 75 5.36 -0.15 -9.56
C PHE A 75 5.74 1.03 -8.67
N THR A 76 6.91 0.95 -8.03
CA THR A 76 7.51 2.07 -7.27
C THR A 76 8.89 2.42 -7.85
N PRO A 77 9.42 3.64 -7.65
CA PRO A 77 10.71 4.05 -8.21
C PRO A 77 11.87 3.12 -7.83
N THR A 78 11.86 2.58 -6.61
CA THR A 78 12.88 1.62 -6.15
C THR A 78 12.72 0.23 -6.78
N MET A 79 11.55 -0.08 -7.35
CA MET A 79 11.33 -1.33 -8.09
C MET A 79 11.87 -1.27 -9.53
N LYS A 80 11.90 -0.10 -10.18
CA LYS A 80 12.53 0.05 -11.52
C LYS A 80 14.06 -0.13 -11.48
N ALA A 81 14.71 0.10 -10.34
CA ALA A 81 16.13 -0.23 -10.13
C ALA A 81 16.39 -1.73 -9.89
N ARG A 82 15.34 -2.53 -9.70
CA ARG A 82 15.40 -3.98 -9.48
C ARG A 82 14.54 -4.70 -10.51
N LYS A 83 14.94 -4.59 -11.77
CA LYS A 83 14.47 -5.47 -12.82
C LYS A 83 15.10 -6.86 -12.64
N GLU A 84 14.81 -7.53 -11.53
CA GLU A 84 15.09 -8.95 -11.34
C GLU A 84 13.93 -9.59 -10.60
N PHE A 85 13.15 -10.37 -11.35
CA PHE A 85 12.33 -11.45 -10.82
C PHE A 85 13.27 -12.44 -10.12
N LYS A 86 13.50 -12.24 -8.82
CA LYS A 86 14.03 -13.23 -7.88
C LYS A 86 13.71 -12.76 -6.46
N LEU A 87 12.93 -13.56 -5.74
CA LEU A 87 12.58 -13.35 -4.33
C LEU A 87 13.78 -13.40 -3.35
N ASN A 88 15.01 -13.53 -3.86
CA ASN A 88 16.23 -13.45 -3.09
C ASN A 88 17.11 -12.39 -3.73
N GLN A 89 17.27 -11.24 -3.07
CA GLN A 89 18.49 -10.41 -2.96
C GLN A 89 18.15 -8.92 -2.77
N ILE A 90 17.50 -8.51 -1.67
CA ILE A 90 17.57 -7.10 -1.23
C ILE A 90 18.86 -6.90 -0.43
N LEU A 91 19.99 -6.82 -1.13
CA LEU A 91 21.22 -6.23 -0.60
C LEU A 91 21.29 -4.75 -0.97
N MET A 92 21.58 -3.96 0.07
CA MET A 92 22.42 -2.76 0.16
C MET A 92 22.08 -1.57 -0.74
N ASP A 93 21.57 -0.53 -0.07
CA ASP A 93 22.22 0.79 -0.05
C ASP A 93 22.01 1.40 1.36
N LEU A 94 22.97 1.07 2.24
CA LEU A 94 23.65 1.98 3.16
C LEU A 94 25.14 1.74 2.96
#